data_AF-A0A838QZH8-F1
#
_entry.id   AF-A0A838QZH8-F1
#
_cell.length_a   1.000
_cell.length_b   1.000
_cell.length_c   1.000
_cell.angle_alpha   90.00
_cell.angle_beta   90.00
_cell.angle_gamma   90.00
#
_symmetry.space_group_name_H-M   'P 1'
#
loop_
_entity.id
_entity.type
_entity.pdbx_description
1 polymer ?
#
loop_
_entity_poly.entity_id
_entity_poly.type
_entity_poly.pdbx_seq_one_letter_code
_entity_poly.pdbx_strand_id
1 'polypeptide(L)' 'MSETVLDKIVAAKRREIADCRARTPEAELRKKLADAPPPRDFFAALAAPGPIRLIAEVKKASPSAGV' A
#
# COMPACT_ATOMS: atom_id res chain seq x y z
N MET A 1 -19.68 16.27 -14.82
CA MET A 1 -18.60 15.26 -14.86
C MET A 1 -18.96 14.18 -13.85
N SER A 2 -19.13 12.93 -14.28
CA SER A 2 -19.44 11.81 -13.39
C SER A 2 -18.21 11.38 -12.59
N GLU A 3 -18.42 10.98 -11.34
CA GLU A 3 -17.37 10.50 -10.44
C GLU A 3 -16.78 9.16 -10.95
N THR A 4 -15.45 9.06 -11.03
CA THR A 4 -14.76 7.83 -11.44
C THR A 4 -14.60 6.83 -10.30
N VAL A 5 -14.30 5.57 -10.61
CA VAL A 5 -13.93 4.57 -9.59
C VAL A 5 -12.69 5.02 -8.81
N LEU A 6 -11.74 5.69 -9.46
CA LEU A 6 -10.54 6.20 -8.80
C LEU A 6 -10.89 7.31 -7.80
N ASP A 7 -11.80 8.22 -8.16
CA ASP A 7 -12.26 9.29 -7.26
C ASP A 7 -12.87 8.72 -5.99
N LYS A 8 -13.70 7.67 -6.12
CA LYS A 8 -14.29 6.95 -4.99
C LYS A 8 -13.23 6.31 -4.09
N ILE A 9 -12.22 5.66 -4.68
CA ILE A 9 -11.10 5.04 -3.95
C ILE A 9 -10.33 6.11 -3.16
N VAL A 10 -10.02 7.24 -3.79
CA VAL A 10 -9.29 8.34 -3.14
C VAL A 10 -10.11 8.95 -1.99
N ALA A 11 -11.41 9.22 -2.22
CA ALA A 11 -12.30 9.77 -1.20
C ALA A 11 -12.46 8.83 0.01
N ALA A 12 -12.57 7.52 -0.23
CA ALA A 12 -12.56 6.52 0.84
C ALA A 12 -11.23 6.52 1.61
N LYS A 13 -10.09 6.50 0.89
CA LYS A 13 -8.76 6.45 1.52
C LYS A 13 -8.47 7.66 2.39
N ARG A 14 -8.93 8.86 2.02
CA ARG A 14 -8.78 10.08 2.83
C ARG A 14 -9.47 9.95 4.20
N ARG A 15 -10.67 9.38 4.25
CA ARG A 15 -11.40 9.11 5.50
C ARG A 15 -10.65 8.08 6.34
N GLU A 16 -10.21 6.98 5.73
CA GLU A 16 -9.41 5.97 6.43
C GLU A 16 -8.10 6.54 7.02
N ILE A 17 -7.42 7.43 6.30
CA ILE A 17 -6.20 8.10 6.80
C ILE A 17 -6.53 8.96 8.02
N ALA A 18 -7.63 9.72 8.00
CA ALA A 18 -8.05 10.51 9.15
C ALA A 18 -8.32 9.62 10.38
N ASP A 19 -9.05 8.53 10.20
CA ASP A 19 -9.34 7.56 11.27
C ASP A 19 -8.06 6.88 11.79
N CYS A 20 -7.16 6.48 10.88
CA CYS A 20 -5.88 5.90 11.24
C CYS A 20 -5.00 6.87 12.02
N ARG A 21 -4.94 8.16 11.62
CA ARG A 21 -4.18 9.19 12.33
C ARG A 21 -4.75 9.47 13.73
N ALA A 22 -6.06 9.41 13.89
CA ALA A 22 -6.70 9.53 15.20
C ALA A 22 -6.34 8.34 16.12
N ARG A 23 -6.27 7.12 15.58
CA ARG A 23 -5.88 5.91 16.34
C ARG A 23 -4.39 5.80 16.61
N THR A 24 -3.55 6.20 15.67
CA THR A 24 -2.09 6.14 15.76
C THR A 24 -1.52 7.40 15.12
N PRO A 25 -1.26 8.43 15.94
CA PRO A 25 -0.65 9.66 15.47
C PRO A 25 0.69 9.40 14.79
N GLU A 26 1.04 10.26 13.83
CA GLU A 26 2.27 10.12 13.03
C GLU A 26 3.53 10.06 13.92
N ALA A 27 3.57 10.81 15.01
CA ALA A 27 4.69 10.79 15.95
C ALA A 27 4.90 9.40 16.57
N GLU A 28 3.81 8.71 16.94
CA GLU A 28 3.88 7.35 17.47
C GLU A 28 4.24 6.34 16.38
N LEU A 29 3.75 6.53 15.16
CA LEU A 29 4.17 5.71 14.02
C LEU A 29 5.68 5.84 13.77
N ARG A 30 6.23 7.06 13.83
CA ARG A 30 7.67 7.32 13.66
C ARG A 30 8.51 6.65 14.74
N LYS A 31 8.04 6.63 16.00
CA LYS A 31 8.74 5.91 17.09
C LYS A 31 8.84 4.42 16.79
N LYS A 32 7.75 3.80 16.32
CA LYS A 32 7.72 2.37 15.96
C LYS A 32 8.65 2.00 14.81
N LEU A 33 9.05 2.96 13.95
CA LEU A 33 10.00 2.70 12.87
C LEU A 33 11.40 2.35 13.39
N ALA A 34 11.77 2.80 14.59
CA ALA A 34 13.07 2.47 15.17
C ALA A 34 13.24 0.97 15.43
N ASP A 35 12.14 0.28 15.74
CA ASP A 35 12.12 -1.16 16.02
C ASP A 35 11.78 -2.01 14.77
N ALA A 36 11.55 -1.38 13.62
CA ALA A 36 11.21 -2.08 12.40
C ALA A 36 12.45 -2.78 11.79
N PRO A 37 12.30 -3.97 11.19
CA PRO A 37 13.39 -4.60 10.46
C PRO A 37 13.85 -3.71 9.29
N PRO A 38 15.12 -3.80 8.89
CA PRO A 38 15.61 -3.05 7.73
C PRO A 38 14.81 -3.40 6.47
N PRO A 39 14.55 -2.43 5.59
CA PRO A 39 13.87 -2.69 4.34
C PRO A 39 14.69 -3.65 3.48
N ARG A 40 14.01 -4.58 2.82
CA ARG A 40 14.63 -5.41 1.77
C ARG A 40 14.81 -4.57 0.51
N ASP A 41 15.88 -4.81 -0.23
CA ASP A 41 16.10 -4.13 -1.50
C ASP A 41 15.16 -4.70 -2.59
N PHE A 42 14.03 -4.02 -2.77
CA PHE A 42 13.01 -4.37 -3.75
C PHE A 42 13.51 -4.21 -5.18
N PHE A 43 14.34 -3.20 -5.46
CA PHE A 43 14.82 -2.91 -6.81
C PHE A 43 15.88 -3.93 -7.25
N ALA A 44 16.84 -4.26 -6.39
CA ALA A 44 17.83 -5.29 -6.69
C ALA A 44 17.15 -6.65 -6.97
N ALA A 45 16.06 -6.96 -6.25
CA ALA A 45 15.25 -8.14 -6.49
C ALA A 45 14.48 -8.13 -7.83
N LEU A 46 14.43 -7.02 -8.56
CA LEU A 46 13.90 -6.96 -9.93
C LEU A 46 15.00 -6.77 -10.97
N ALA A 47 16.12 -6.16 -10.61
CA ALA A 47 17.23 -5.85 -11.52
C ALA A 47 18.23 -7.01 -11.70
N ALA A 48 18.24 -8.01 -10.82
CA ALA A 48 19.21 -9.09 -10.96
C ALA A 48 18.96 -9.96 -12.21
N PRO A 49 19.99 -10.65 -12.72
CA PRO A 49 19.87 -11.46 -13.93
C PRO A 49 18.92 -12.64 -13.73
N GLY A 50 18.35 -13.11 -14.83
CA GLY A 50 17.44 -14.25 -14.84
C GLY A 50 16.36 -14.09 -15.90
N PRO A 51 15.73 -15.19 -16.33
CA PRO A 51 14.76 -15.16 -17.42
C PRO A 51 13.42 -14.51 -17.02
N ILE A 52 13.04 -14.53 -15.74
CA ILE A 52 11.76 -14.00 -15.24
C ILE A 52 11.98 -13.35 -13.86
N ARG A 53 11.31 -12.21 -13.63
CA ARG A 53 11.20 -11.54 -12.32
C ARG A 53 9.72 -11.28 -12.04
N LEU A 54 9.23 -11.78 -10.90
CA LEU A 54 7.80 -11.80 -10.59
C LEU A 54 7.52 -10.97 -9.34
N ILE A 55 6.60 -10.02 -9.46
CA ILE A 55 5.90 -9.42 -8.32
C ILE A 55 4.58 -10.17 -8.18
N ALA A 56 4.53 -11.11 -7.25
CA ALA A 56 3.31 -11.85 -6.96
C ALA A 56 2.40 -11.01 -6.05
N GLU A 57 1.26 -10.55 -6.59
CA GLU A 57 0.27 -9.78 -5.83
C GLU A 57 -0.66 -10.71 -5.03
N VAL A 58 -0.75 -10.51 -3.72
CA VAL A 58 -1.73 -11.18 -2.86
C VAL A 58 -2.91 -10.23 -2.65
N LYS A 59 -4.05 -10.52 -3.29
CA LYS A 59 -5.22 -9.64 -3.30
C LYS A 59 -6.53 -10.42 -3.18
N LYS A 60 -7.41 -9.96 -2.28
CA LYS A 60 -8.68 -10.62 -1.97
C LYS A 60 -9.77 -10.40 -3.02
N ALA A 61 -9.89 -9.18 -3.56
CA ALA A 61 -10.95 -8.81 -4.48
C ALA A 61 -10.50 -7.67 -5.40
N SER A 62 -11.15 -7.50 -6.56
CA SER A 62 -10.95 -6.35 -7.44
C SER A 62 -12.29 -5.75 -7.89
N PRO A 63 -12.38 -4.42 -8.09
CA PRO A 63 -13.61 -3.79 -8.59
C PRO A 63 -14.06 -4.33 -9.95
N SER A 64 -13.12 -4.81 -10.77
CA SER A 64 -13.37 -5.26 -12.14
C SER A 64 -13.75 -6.74 -12.27
N ALA A 65 -13.28 -7.60 -11.37
CA ALA A 65 -13.51 -9.05 -11.47
C ALA A 65 -14.54 -9.59 -10.46
N GLY A 66 -15.06 -8.76 -9.55
CA GLY A 66 -15.84 -9.27 -8.42
C GLY A 66 -15.00 -10.17 -7.52
N VAL A 67 -15.61 -10.82 -6.53
CA VAL A 67 -15.03 -11.98 -5.83
C VAL A 67 -15.52 -13.24 -6.51
#